data_AF-A0A852DWG2-F1
#
_entry.id   AF-A0A852DWG2-F1
#
_cell.length_a   1.000
_cell.length_b   1.000
_cell.length_c   1.000
_cell.angle_alpha   90.00
_cell.angle_beta   90.00
_cell.angle_gamma   90.00
#
_symmetry.space_group_name_H-M   'P 1'
#
loop_
_entity.id
_entity.type
_entity.pdbx_description
1 polymer ?
#
loop_
_entity_poly.entity_id
_entity_poly.type
_entity_poly.pdbx_seq_one_letter_code
_entity_poly.pdbx_strand_id
1 'polypeptide(L)' 'QDLLFRLCKNGGFWLGLRRRGERLHWGDGSSYSSRLPVLGNSQCVSLGDSGLSSKNCSMERPYLCSKAQAAL' A
#
# COMPACT_ATOMS: atom_id res chain seq x y z
N GLN A 1 11.97 -2.41 -13.65
CA GLN A 1 10.90 -3.00 -12.81
C GLN A 1 11.40 -3.13 -11.39
N ASP A 2 10.80 -2.37 -10.46
CA ASP A 2 11.18 -2.32 -9.05
C ASP A 2 11.02 -3.67 -8.34
N LEU A 3 11.91 -3.94 -7.38
CA LEU A 3 11.97 -5.18 -6.60
C LEU A 3 10.63 -5.50 -5.92
N LEU A 4 9.93 -4.47 -5.45
CA LEU A 4 8.69 -4.60 -4.67
C LEU A 4 7.57 -5.29 -5.46
N PHE A 5 7.44 -4.98 -6.77
CA PHE A 5 6.40 -5.60 -7.62
C PHE A 5 6.75 -7.04 -8.01
N ARG A 6 8.03 -7.43 -7.99
CA ARG A 6 8.44 -8.82 -8.23
C ARG A 6 8.08 -9.75 -7.07
N LEU A 7 7.90 -9.20 -5.88
CA LEU A 7 7.50 -9.95 -4.69
C LEU A 7 5.99 -10.25 -4.66
N CYS A 8 5.18 -9.54 -5.45
CA CYS A 8 3.76 -9.81 -5.59
C CYS A 8 3.53 -11.13 -6.34
N LYS A 9 3.24 -12.20 -5.59
CA LYS A 9 2.58 -13.40 -6.12
C LYS A 9 1.18 -13.51 -5.51
N ASN A 10 0.18 -13.84 -6.34
CA ASN A 10 -1.19 -14.16 -5.94
C ASN A 10 -1.92 -13.07 -5.14
N GLY A 11 -2.48 -12.08 -5.85
CA GLY A 11 -3.50 -11.18 -5.29
C GLY A 11 -2.96 -9.97 -4.53
N GLY A 12 -1.65 -9.85 -4.38
CA GLY A 12 -1.03 -8.65 -3.84
C GLY A 12 -1.08 -8.53 -2.32
N PHE A 13 -0.36 -7.55 -1.79
CA PHE A 13 -0.20 -7.34 -0.36
C PHE A 13 -0.88 -6.06 0.10
N TRP A 14 -1.50 -6.07 1.27
CA TRP A 14 -1.87 -4.84 1.96
C TRP A 14 -0.63 -4.02 2.31
N LEU A 15 -0.74 -2.71 2.13
CA LEU A 15 0.23 -1.73 2.60
C LEU A 15 -0.37 -0.98 3.78
N GLY A 16 0.50 -0.44 4.64
CA GLY A 16 0.14 0.50 5.71
C GLY A 16 -0.30 1.87 5.18
N LEU A 17 -1.07 1.91 4.09
CA LEU A 17 -1.53 3.11 3.38
C LEU A 17 -3.07 3.08 3.30
N ARG A 18 -3.72 4.10 3.86
CA ARG A 18 -5.18 4.15 3.97
C ARG A 18 -5.72 5.54 3.66
N ARG A 19 -6.89 5.58 3.02
CA ARG A 19 -7.64 6.81 2.79
C ARG A 19 -8.32 7.29 4.07
N ARG A 20 -8.10 8.56 4.41
CA ARG A 20 -8.77 9.29 5.48
C ARG A 20 -9.34 10.58 4.88
N GLY A 21 -10.65 10.65 4.72
CA GLY A 21 -11.29 11.68 3.90
C GLY A 21 -10.92 11.52 2.43
N GLU A 22 -10.43 12.57 1.79
CA GLU A 22 -10.02 12.54 0.38
C GLU A 22 -8.55 12.14 0.18
N ARG A 23 -7.74 12.13 1.26
CA ARG A 23 -6.29 11.95 1.18
C ARG A 23 -5.84 10.58 1.69
N LEU A 24 -4.74 10.10 1.13
CA LEU A 24 -4.07 8.87 1.55
C LEU A 24 -3.00 9.19 2.59
N HIS A 25 -2.93 8.38 3.64
CA HIS A 25 -1.98 8.51 4.73
C HIS A 25 -1.34 7.16 5.07
N TRP A 26 -0.06 7.21 5.42
CA TRP A 26 0.67 6.07 5.95
C TRP A 26 0.24 5.75 7.39
N GLY A 27 0.66 4.59 7.90
CA GLY A 27 0.34 4.12 9.24
C GLY A 27 0.86 5.04 10.35
N ASP A 28 1.91 5.81 10.08
CA ASP A 28 2.47 6.84 10.97
C ASP A 28 1.71 8.19 10.90
N GLY A 29 0.71 8.31 10.03
CA GLY A 29 -0.09 9.52 9.83
C GLY A 29 0.49 10.49 8.80
N SER A 30 1.68 10.25 8.24
CA SER A 30 2.24 11.07 7.18
C SER A 30 1.43 10.96 5.89
N SER A 31 1.39 12.04 5.09
CA SER A 31 0.63 12.07 3.85
C SER A 31 1.34 11.34 2.71
N TYR A 32 0.57 10.65 1.87
CA TYR A 32 1.09 10.04 0.66
C TYR A 32 1.41 11.11 -0.40
N SER A 33 2.69 11.21 -0.76
CA SER A 33 3.21 12.24 -1.67
C SER A 33 3.97 11.67 -2.87
N SER A 34 3.85 10.36 -3.11
CA SER A 34 4.52 9.70 -4.25
C SER A 34 3.84 10.00 -5.57
N ARG A 35 4.61 9.94 -6.66
CA ARG A 35 4.12 10.08 -8.04
C ARG A 35 3.37 8.85 -8.54
N LEU A 36 3.43 7.74 -7.80
CA LEU A 36 2.77 6.50 -8.19
C LEU A 36 1.27 6.60 -7.90
N PRO A 37 0.39 6.57 -8.91
CA PRO A 37 -1.04 6.71 -8.68
C PRO A 37 -1.61 5.49 -7.96
N VAL A 38 -2.59 5.72 -7.10
CA VAL A 38 -3.40 4.66 -6.49
C VAL A 38 -4.73 4.56 -7.23
N LEU A 39 -4.96 3.42 -7.86
CA LEU A 39 -6.17 3.18 -8.66
C LEU A 39 -7.39 2.90 -7.76
N GLY A 40 -8.57 3.34 -8.19
CA GLY A 40 -9.84 3.14 -7.47
C GLY A 40 -10.06 4.11 -6.31
N ASN A 41 -11.24 4.00 -5.68
CA ASN A 41 -11.69 4.94 -4.63
C ASN A 41 -12.07 4.27 -3.29
N SER A 42 -11.50 3.10 -2.99
CA SER A 42 -11.74 2.42 -1.70
C SER A 42 -10.77 2.91 -0.61
N GLN A 43 -10.93 2.37 0.61
CA GLN A 43 -10.20 2.85 1.79
C GLN A 43 -8.78 2.30 1.93
N CYS A 44 -8.56 0.99 1.76
CA CYS A 44 -7.27 0.36 2.01
C CYS A 44 -6.50 0.14 0.70
N VAL A 45 -5.18 0.34 0.72
CA VAL A 45 -4.34 0.21 -0.49
C VAL A 45 -3.56 -1.09 -0.47
N SER A 46 -3.62 -1.80 -1.59
CA SER A 46 -2.83 -2.99 -1.85
C SER A 46 -1.85 -2.78 -3.00
N LEU A 47 -0.70 -3.44 -2.89
CA LEU A 47 0.26 -3.61 -3.96
C LEU A 47 -0.16 -4.78 -4.84
N GLY A 48 -0.47 -4.53 -6.11
CA GLY A 48 -0.77 -5.55 -7.12
C GLY A 48 0.28 -5.57 -8.23
N ASP A 49 0.11 -6.51 -9.16
CA ASP A 49 1.08 -6.78 -10.23
C ASP A 49 1.39 -5.55 -11.12
N SER A 50 0.40 -4.66 -11.28
CA SER A 50 0.49 -3.48 -12.14
C SER A 50 0.65 -2.15 -11.37
N GLY A 51 0.73 -2.17 -10.04
CA GLY A 51 0.82 -0.94 -9.26
C GLY A 51 0.03 -0.97 -7.95
N LEU A 52 -0.34 0.22 -7.50
CA LEU A 52 -1.15 0.41 -6.29
C LEU A 52 -2.63 0.49 -6.64
N SER A 53 -3.45 -0.25 -5.90
CA SER A 53 -4.90 -0.18 -6.04
C SER A 53 -5.58 -0.12 -4.68
N SER A 54 -6.67 0.61 -4.59
CA SER A 54 -7.51 0.64 -3.40
C SER A 54 -8.59 -0.45 -3.48
N LYS A 55 -8.84 -1.09 -2.34
CA LYS A 55 -9.78 -2.19 -2.16
C LYS A 55 -10.52 -2.07 -0.83
N ASN A 56 -11.58 -2.84 -0.64
CA ASN A 56 -12.31 -2.91 0.62
C ASN A 56 -11.40 -3.53 1.70
N CYS A 57 -11.28 -2.86 2.85
CA CYS A 57 -10.41 -3.29 3.95
C CYS A 57 -10.79 -4.66 4.53
N SER A 58 -12.03 -5.12 4.35
CA SER A 58 -12.49 -6.43 4.84
C SER A 58 -12.02 -7.59 3.96
N MET A 59 -11.35 -7.35 2.82
CA MET A 59 -10.82 -8.43 1.99
C MET A 59 -9.60 -9.07 2.66
N GLU A 60 -9.63 -10.39 2.80
CA GLU A 60 -8.49 -11.16 3.30
C GLU A 60 -7.35 -11.18 2.27
N ARG A 61 -6.20 -10.64 2.65
CA ARG A 61 -4.94 -10.66 1.89
C ARG A 61 -3.75 -10.60 2.85
N PRO A 62 -2.59 -11.14 2.46
CA PRO A 62 -1.37 -10.93 3.23
C PRO A 62 -0.99 -9.44 3.27
N TYR A 63 -0.20 -9.04 4.26
CA TYR A 63 0.26 -7.66 4.43
C TYR A 63 1.78 -7.57 4.42
N LEU A 64 2.31 -6.43 4.00
CA LEU A 64 3.73 -6.13 4.04
C LEU A 64 4.03 -5.08 5.13
N CYS A 65 4.89 -5.45 6.07
CA CYS A 65 5.38 -4.53 7.10
C CYS A 65 6.75 -3.97 6.71
N SER A 66 7.01 -2.72 7.08
CA SER A 66 8.31 -2.09 6.96
C SER A 66 8.65 -1.38 8.26
N LYS A 67 9.91 -1.48 8.70
CA LYS A 67 10.47 -0.71 9.81
C LYS A 67 11.86 -0.24 9.40
N ALA A 68 12.20 0.99 9.75
CA ALA A 68 13.57 1.47 9.57
C ALA A 68 14.52 0.58 10.37
N GLN A 69 15.66 0.24 9.77
CA GLN A 69 16.73 -0.41 10.51
C GLN A 69 17.24 0.58 11.56
N ALA A 70 17.37 0.13 12.81
CA ALA A 70 17.94 0.97 13.85
C ALA A 70 19.37 1.38 13.46
N ALA A 71 19.74 2.63 13.71
CA ALA A 71 21.11 3.06 13.55
C ALA A 71 21.98 2.23 14.52
N LEU A 72 23.07 1.67 13.99
CA LEU A 72 24.08 0.95 14.76
C LEU A 72 24.79 1.91 15.73
#